data_AF-A0A8T6P9K4-F1
#
_entry.id   AF-A0A8T6P9K4-F1
#
_cell.length_a   1.000
_cell.length_b   1.000
_cell.length_c   1.000
_cell.angle_alpha   90.00
_cell.angle_beta   90.00
_cell.angle_gamma   90.00
#
_symmetry.space_group_name_H-M   'P 1'
#
loop_
_entity.id
_entity.type
_entity.pdbx_description
1 polymer ?
#
loop_
_entity_poly.entity_id
_entity_poly.type
_entity_poly.pdbx_seq_one_letter_code
_entity_poly.pdbx_strand_id
1 'polypeptide(L)'
;VPGQVNFNFNFGYPKRRALACMAETMALTLEGRFEDYTLGRDISIEKVMEIDEIAGRHGFKLSGLVSFERMVTPKHIAKVRERAADNGRGWAPAPQALS
;
A
#
# COMPACT_ATOMS: atom_id res chain seq x y z
N VAL A 1 -5.21 0.31 -9.48
CA VAL A 1 -4.73 0.89 -10.75
C VAL A 1 -5.86 1.59 -11.49
N PRO A 2 -5.60 2.70 -12.19
CA PRO A 2 -6.60 3.45 -12.96
C PRO A 2 -7.16 2.63 -14.13
N GLY A 3 -8.37 2.96 -14.58
CA GLY A 3 -9.02 2.30 -15.72
C GLY A 3 -9.59 0.90 -15.46
N GLN A 4 -10.06 0.25 -16.53
CA GLN A 4 -10.58 -1.13 -16.55
C GLN A 4 -9.48 -2.13 -16.92
N VAL A 5 -8.40 -2.15 -16.15
CA VAL A 5 -7.25 -3.02 -16.42
C VAL A 5 -7.59 -4.48 -16.10
N ASN A 6 -7.35 -5.35 -17.08
CA ASN A 6 -7.27 -6.79 -16.89
C ASN A 6 -5.83 -7.23 -17.11
N PHE A 7 -5.16 -7.66 -16.03
CA PHE A 7 -3.76 -8.10 -16.09
C PHE A 7 -3.57 -9.48 -16.73
N ASN A 8 -4.67 -10.22 -17.00
CA ASN A 8 -4.62 -11.62 -17.43
C ASN A 8 -3.78 -12.53 -16.50
N PHE A 9 -3.58 -12.09 -15.25
CA PHE A 9 -2.84 -12.80 -14.21
C PHE A 9 -3.53 -12.57 -12.87
N ASN A 10 -3.54 -13.59 -12.01
CA ASN A 10 -4.13 -13.51 -10.68
C ASN A 10 -3.05 -13.35 -9.61
N PHE A 11 -2.90 -12.14 -9.09
CA PHE A 11 -1.95 -11.83 -8.00
C PHE A 11 -2.48 -12.18 -6.59
N GLY A 12 -3.62 -12.86 -6.48
CA GLY A 12 -4.29 -13.09 -5.19
C GLY A 12 -5.13 -11.90 -4.71
N TYR A 13 -5.28 -10.85 -5.53
CA TYR A 13 -6.08 -9.67 -5.22
C TYR A 13 -7.33 -9.57 -6.10
N PRO A 14 -8.41 -8.93 -5.62
CA PRO A 14 -9.53 -8.54 -6.48
C PRO A 14 -9.08 -7.71 -7.69
N LYS A 15 -9.90 -7.73 -8.75
CA LYS A 15 -9.63 -7.01 -10.01
C LYS A 15 -9.23 -5.55 -9.76
N ARG A 16 -8.38 -5.01 -10.64
CA ARG A 16 -7.88 -3.61 -10.61
C ARG A 16 -6.95 -3.28 -9.44
N ARG A 17 -6.33 -4.30 -8.82
CA ARG A 17 -5.30 -4.16 -7.80
C ARG A 17 -3.99 -4.76 -8.29
N ALA A 18 -2.90 -4.16 -7.84
CA ALA A 18 -1.54 -4.56 -8.12
C ALA A 18 -0.73 -4.40 -6.82
N LEU A 19 0.41 -5.08 -6.74
CA LEU A 19 1.41 -4.80 -5.72
C LEU A 19 1.87 -3.33 -5.81
N ALA A 20 2.23 -2.75 -4.67
CA ALA A 20 2.69 -1.36 -4.59
C ALA A 20 3.89 -1.09 -5.49
N CYS A 21 4.87 -2.00 -5.54
CA CYS A 21 6.04 -1.89 -6.42
C CYS A 21 5.66 -1.79 -7.91
N MET A 22 4.68 -2.57 -8.36
CA MET A 22 4.18 -2.48 -9.74
C MET A 22 3.47 -1.15 -10.00
N ALA A 23 2.69 -0.67 -9.02
CA ALA A 23 2.01 0.62 -9.14
C ALA A 23 3.00 1.79 -9.19
N GLU A 24 4.08 1.76 -8.40
CA GLU A 24 5.18 2.74 -8.45
C GLU A 24 5.80 2.79 -9.85
N THR A 25 6.17 1.64 -10.41
CA THR A 25 6.74 1.59 -11.77
C THR A 25 5.80 2.18 -12.81
N MET A 26 4.50 1.86 -12.75
CA MET A 26 3.50 2.44 -13.67
C MET A 26 3.39 3.95 -13.50
N ALA A 27 3.35 4.44 -12.25
CA ALA A 27 3.19 5.86 -11.95
C ALA A 27 4.41 6.69 -12.40
N LEU A 28 5.63 6.20 -12.14
CA LEU A 28 6.86 6.84 -12.63
C LEU A 28 6.94 6.86 -14.16
N THR A 29 6.53 5.77 -14.82
CA THR A 29 6.48 5.69 -16.28
C THR A 29 5.53 6.75 -16.87
N LEU A 30 4.39 6.99 -16.22
CA LEU A 30 3.44 8.03 -16.65
C LEU A 30 3.97 9.46 -16.47
N GLU A 31 4.91 9.68 -15.55
CA GLU A 31 5.67 10.94 -15.43
C GLU A 31 6.88 11.01 -16.37
N GLY A 32 7.17 9.94 -17.14
CA GLY A 32 8.38 9.85 -17.96
C GLY A 32 9.67 9.74 -17.15
N ARG A 33 9.60 9.29 -15.89
CA ARG A 33 10.74 9.11 -14.99
C ARG A 33 11.21 7.65 -15.05
N PHE A 34 12.41 7.44 -15.57
CA PHE A 34 13.02 6.11 -15.72
C PHE A 34 14.27 6.01 -14.86
N GLU A 35 14.06 5.97 -13.55
CA GLU A 35 15.12 5.96 -12.56
C GLU A 35 14.87 4.92 -11.47
N ASP A 36 15.95 4.54 -10.80
CA ASP A 36 15.93 3.69 -9.62
C ASP A 36 15.40 4.49 -8.41
N TYR A 37 14.08 4.61 -8.31
CA TYR A 37 13.44 5.53 -7.39
C TYR A 37 13.44 5.03 -5.93
N THR A 38 12.85 3.85 -5.70
CA THR A 38 12.82 3.18 -4.39
C THR A 38 13.67 1.89 -4.44
N LEU A 39 14.94 1.98 -4.04
CA LEU A 39 15.85 0.83 -3.91
C LEU A 39 16.45 0.74 -2.51
N GLY A 40 16.55 -0.48 -1.99
CA GLY A 40 17.20 -0.76 -0.71
C GLY A 40 16.28 -0.65 0.51
N ARG A 41 16.90 -0.66 1.71
CA ARG A 41 16.18 -0.60 3.00
C ARG A 41 15.95 0.82 3.50
N ASP A 42 16.74 1.77 3.03
CA ASP A 42 16.66 3.17 3.44
C ASP A 42 15.71 3.93 2.51
N ILE A 43 14.44 3.94 2.89
CA ILE A 43 13.38 4.67 2.18
C ILE A 43 13.11 5.96 2.93
N SER A 44 13.26 7.11 2.25
CA SER A 44 12.93 8.40 2.84
C SER A 44 11.41 8.62 2.84
N ILE A 45 10.90 9.29 3.88
CA ILE A 45 9.47 9.61 3.98
C ILE A 45 9.06 10.55 2.84
N GLU A 46 9.95 11.45 2.45
CA GLU A 46 9.73 12.42 1.39
C GLU A 46 9.45 11.72 0.04
N LYS A 47 10.21 10.65 -0.29
CA LYS A 47 9.97 9.85 -1.49
C LYS A 47 8.65 9.09 -1.44
N VAL A 48 8.26 8.60 -0.26
CA VAL A 48 6.95 7.94 -0.07
C VAL A 48 5.80 8.92 -0.31
N MET A 49 5.93 10.15 0.19
CA MET A 49 4.92 11.19 -0.03
C MET A 49 4.88 11.61 -1.50
N GLU A 50 6.04 11.76 -2.14
CA GLU A 50 6.14 12.12 -3.56
C GLU A 50 5.52 11.04 -4.46
N ILE A 51 5.79 9.76 -4.22
CA ILE A 51 5.19 8.69 -5.03
C ILE A 51 3.68 8.57 -4.80
N ASP A 52 3.18 8.84 -3.60
CA ASP A 52 1.73 8.88 -3.32
C ASP A 52 1.06 10.01 -4.12
N GLU A 53 1.67 11.20 -4.18
CA GLU A 53 1.19 12.31 -4.99
C GLU A 53 1.20 12.00 -6.48
N ILE A 54 2.31 11.45 -7.00
CA ILE A 54 2.42 11.03 -8.40
C ILE A 54 1.34 10.00 -8.74
N ALA A 55 1.19 8.97 -7.91
CA ALA A 55 0.18 7.94 -8.10
C ALA A 55 -1.24 8.54 -8.08
N GLY A 56 -1.51 9.47 -7.16
CA GLY A 56 -2.77 10.21 -7.07
C GLY A 56 -3.10 10.99 -8.33
N ARG A 57 -2.13 11.74 -8.89
CA ARG A 57 -2.29 12.49 -10.15
C ARG A 57 -2.72 11.60 -11.32
N HIS A 58 -2.24 10.37 -11.36
CA HIS A 58 -2.57 9.39 -12.39
C HIS A 58 -3.78 8.50 -12.08
N GLY A 59 -4.54 8.81 -11.02
CA GLY A 59 -5.78 8.11 -10.68
C GLY A 59 -5.58 6.73 -10.04
N PHE A 60 -4.39 6.45 -9.51
CA PHE A 60 -4.19 5.33 -8.61
C PHE A 60 -4.89 5.61 -7.27
N LYS A 61 -5.21 4.54 -6.55
CA LYS A 61 -5.81 4.61 -5.22
C LYS A 61 -5.16 3.56 -4.34
N LEU A 62 -4.87 3.93 -3.10
CA LEU A 62 -4.35 3.00 -2.11
C LEU A 62 -5.37 1.88 -1.85
N SER A 63 -4.89 0.64 -1.85
CA SER A 63 -5.69 -0.52 -1.47
C SER A 63 -5.63 -0.75 0.05
N GLY A 64 -6.43 -1.67 0.56
CA GLY A 64 -6.26 -2.14 1.94
C GLY A 64 -4.91 -2.86 2.14
N LEU A 65 -4.56 -3.04 3.42
CA LEU A 65 -3.32 -3.69 3.83
C LEU A 65 -3.21 -5.14 3.31
N VAL A 66 -1.99 -5.54 2.99
CA VAL A 66 -1.66 -6.88 2.51
C VAL A 66 -0.53 -7.45 3.36
N SER A 67 -0.62 -8.73 3.71
CA SER A 67 0.42 -9.48 4.41
C SER A 67 0.53 -10.87 3.78
N PHE A 68 1.76 -11.29 3.42
CA PHE A 68 2.01 -12.56 2.72
C PHE A 68 1.06 -12.79 1.54
N GLU A 69 0.91 -11.76 0.69
CA GLU A 69 0.05 -11.78 -0.51
C GLU A 69 -1.44 -11.99 -0.23
N ARG A 70 -1.88 -11.78 1.01
CA ARG A 70 -3.29 -11.87 1.42
C ARG A 70 -3.78 -10.54 1.98
N MET A 71 -4.97 -10.15 1.57
CA MET A 71 -5.64 -8.97 2.14
C MET A 71 -5.82 -9.15 3.65
N VAL A 72 -5.36 -8.16 4.40
CA VAL A 72 -5.58 -8.09 5.84
C VAL A 72 -7.02 -7.62 6.07
N THR A 73 -7.84 -8.50 6.65
CA THR A 73 -9.25 -8.19 6.92
C THR A 73 -9.41 -7.46 8.25
N PRO A 74 -10.50 -6.71 8.45
CA PRO A 74 -10.83 -6.13 9.75
C PRO A 74 -10.86 -7.17 10.88
N LYS A 75 -11.35 -8.39 10.60
CA LYS A 75 -11.34 -9.51 11.55
C LYS A 75 -9.92 -9.94 11.93
N HIS A 76 -8.99 -9.96 10.96
CA HIS A 76 -7.59 -10.24 11.23
C HIS A 76 -6.96 -9.16 12.12
N ILE A 77 -7.23 -7.88 11.82
CA ILE A 77 -6.75 -6.75 12.63
C ILE A 77 -7.27 -6.85 14.07
N ALA A 78 -8.56 -7.13 14.26
CA ALA A 78 -9.16 -7.30 15.58
C ALA A 78 -8.47 -8.41 16.39
N LYS A 79 -8.23 -9.57 15.76
CA LYS A 79 -7.54 -10.70 16.40
C LYS A 79 -6.09 -10.38 16.77
N VAL A 80 -5.38 -9.60 15.95
CA VAL A 80 -4.02 -9.13 16.28
C VAL A 80 -4.06 -8.16 17.46
N ARG A 81 -5.04 -7.25 17.52
CA ARG A 81 -5.23 -6.30 18.63
C ARG A 81 -5.52 -7.00 19.96
N GLU A 82 -6.42 -7.98 19.96
CA GLU A 82 -6.73 -8.82 21.14
C GLU A 82 -5.46 -9.49 21.68
N ARG A 83 -4.73 -10.18 20.81
CA ARG A 83 -3.46 -10.83 21.19
C ARG A 83 -2.39 -9.85 21.66
N ALA A 84 -2.33 -8.65 21.09
CA ALA A 84 -1.36 -7.63 21.52
C ALA A 84 -1.67 -7.13 22.93
N ALA A 85 -2.96 -6.96 23.26
CA ALA A 85 -3.40 -6.59 24.61
C ALA A 85 -3.07 -7.69 25.64
N ASP A 86 -3.31 -8.96 25.30
CA ASP A 86 -3.01 -10.10 26.19
C ASP A 86 -1.51 -10.27 26.46
N ASN A 87 -0.64 -9.90 25.51
CA ASN A 87 0.81 -10.09 25.60
C ASN A 87 1.57 -8.91 26.24
N GLY A 88 0.86 -7.94 26.84
CA GLY A 88 1.45 -6.89 27.69
C GLY A 88 2.46 -5.93 27.03
N ARG A 89 2.69 -6.02 25.72
CA ARG A 89 3.52 -5.05 24.98
C ARG A 89 2.65 -3.85 24.69
N GLY A 90 2.72 -2.83 25.57
CA GLY A 90 1.99 -1.57 25.46
C GLY A 90 2.05 -0.98 24.06
N TRP A 91 0.97 -1.16 23.30
CA TRP A 91 0.73 -0.47 22.05
C TRP A 91 -0.46 0.47 22.26
N ALA A 92 -0.17 1.77 22.31
CA ALA A 92 -1.20 2.80 22.27
C ALA A 92 -1.49 3.13 20.79
N PRO A 93 -2.74 3.02 20.31
CA PRO A 93 -3.07 3.46 18.96
C PRO A 93 -2.85 4.97 18.84
N ALA A 94 -2.33 5.43 17.70
CA ALA A 94 -2.29 6.87 17.39
C ALA A 94 -3.71 7.44 17.44
N PRO A 95 -3.91 8.65 18.01
CA PRO A 95 -5.23 9.26 18.09
C PRO A 95 -5.80 9.42 16.68
N GLN A 96 -7.04 8.97 16.49
CA GLN A 96 -7.80 9.18 15.26
C GLN A 96 -7.96 10.69 15.07
N ALA A 97 -7.46 11.23 13.97
CA ALA A 97 -7.78 12.60 13.58
C ALA A 97 -9.30 12.69 13.43
N LEU A 98 -9.91 13.47 14.31
CA LEU A 98 -11.34 13.78 14.29
C LEU A 98 -11.65 14.49 12.98
N SER A 99 -12.62 13.96 12.23
CA SER A 99 -13.30 14.63 11.12
C SER A 99 -14.30 15.65 11.62
#